data_AF-A0A9D5NN78-F1
#
_entry.id   AF-A0A9D5NN78-F1
#
_cell.length_a   1.000
_cell.length_b   1.000
_cell.length_c   1.000
_cell.angle_alpha   90.00
_cell.angle_beta   90.00
_cell.angle_gamma   90.00
#
_symmetry.space_group_name_H-M   'P 1'
#
loop_
_entity.id
_entity.type
_entity.pdbx_description
1 polymer ?
#
loop_
_entity_poly.entity_id
_entity_poly.type
_entity_poly.pdbx_seq_one_letter_code
_entity_poly.pdbx_strand_id
1 'polypeptide(L)'
;MRNILKFLPMLIVTILIVLFWIDDFVSFMIAIFLFFVSIPAIIAAIYFTIKSYRLSNRWQKGLFVWGIFNLLFFFTYLSFRLPTQRCSATLMAEHYDKNAKNMEEFLEYVDRSLDDSTSIHLEFEHGKASIFHVASKGDALMSCHWDDAEMKKDSLMRVVGLTRDEYDNIHSRLNSIDCIGFEMTKSHLNNETIINFRRVGMGMYSFILYKRLMNQDEKDNYMNDGQYIPYNEKVVFMYGGGAFGRQVFPNDEKEKFLLRHKPW
;
A
#
# COMPACT_ATOMS: atom_id res chain seq x y z
N MET A 1 35.91 -27.00 4.63
CA MET A 1 35.65 -25.72 3.92
C MET A 1 34.93 -25.87 2.58
N ARG A 2 35.46 -26.60 1.57
CA ARG A 2 34.89 -26.62 0.19
C ARG A 2 33.41 -27.03 0.06
N ASN A 3 32.90 -27.88 0.95
CA ASN A 3 31.48 -28.27 0.94
C ASN A 3 30.57 -27.28 1.68
N ILE A 4 31.11 -26.52 2.65
CA ILE A 4 30.37 -25.50 3.41
C ILE A 4 30.09 -24.29 2.51
N LEU A 5 31.04 -23.92 1.64
CA LEU A 5 30.88 -22.80 0.72
C LEU A 5 29.69 -22.96 -0.26
N LYS A 6 29.24 -24.21 -0.51
CA LYS A 6 28.07 -24.50 -1.36
C LYS A 6 26.74 -24.11 -0.72
N PHE A 7 26.71 -23.88 0.60
CA PHE A 7 25.53 -23.40 1.31
C PHE A 7 25.40 -21.88 1.24
N LEU A 8 26.45 -21.16 0.88
CA LEU A 8 26.42 -19.70 0.80
C LEU A 8 25.35 -19.18 -0.19
N PRO A 9 25.21 -19.73 -1.41
CA PRO A 9 24.12 -19.33 -2.30
C PRO A 9 22.73 -19.65 -1.72
N MET A 10 22.58 -20.76 -0.98
CA MET A 10 21.32 -21.13 -0.34
C MET A 10 20.91 -20.10 0.72
N LEU A 11 21.89 -19.64 1.52
CA LEU A 11 21.70 -18.62 2.53
C LEU A 11 21.34 -17.27 1.89
N ILE A 12 22.05 -16.85 0.83
CA ILE A 12 21.74 -15.61 0.11
C ILE A 12 20.30 -15.63 -0.43
N VAL A 13 19.89 -16.74 -1.06
CA VAL A 13 18.51 -16.90 -1.54
C VAL A 13 17.50 -16.86 -0.38
N THR A 14 17.81 -17.48 0.76
CA THR A 14 16.94 -17.42 1.95
C THR A 14 16.76 -15.98 2.42
N ILE A 15 17.86 -15.23 2.54
CA ILE A 15 17.84 -13.82 2.96
C ILE A 15 17.03 -12.99 1.96
N LEU A 16 17.22 -13.19 0.65
CA LEU A 16 16.43 -12.50 -0.36
C LEU A 16 14.93 -12.77 -0.20
N ILE A 17 14.51 -14.03 -0.02
CA ILE A 17 13.10 -14.36 0.21
C ILE A 17 12.59 -13.70 1.49
N VAL A 18 13.36 -13.73 2.59
CA VAL A 18 12.99 -13.04 3.85
C VAL A 18 12.79 -11.55 3.64
N LEU A 19 13.66 -10.89 2.88
CA LEU A 19 13.49 -9.47 2.56
C LEU A 19 12.16 -9.25 1.84
N PHE A 20 11.80 -10.06 0.83
CA PHE A 20 10.51 -9.97 0.14
C PHE A 20 9.32 -10.19 1.08
N TRP A 21 9.47 -10.99 2.14
CA TRP A 21 8.45 -11.11 3.19
C TRP A 21 8.33 -9.89 4.10
N ILE A 22 9.35 -9.04 4.18
CA ILE A 22 9.31 -7.80 4.95
C ILE A 22 8.67 -6.71 4.08
N ASP A 23 9.31 -6.39 2.96
CA ASP A 23 8.92 -5.31 2.07
C ASP A 23 9.30 -5.65 0.62
N ASP A 24 8.30 -5.75 -0.26
CA ASP A 24 8.49 -6.14 -1.66
C ASP A 24 9.32 -5.11 -2.44
N PHE A 25 9.13 -3.82 -2.16
CA PHE A 25 9.74 -2.72 -2.89
C PHE A 25 11.22 -2.58 -2.57
N VAL A 26 11.55 -2.47 -1.28
CA VAL A 26 12.94 -2.39 -0.80
C VAL A 26 13.70 -3.61 -1.25
N SER A 27 13.08 -4.80 -1.20
CA SER A 27 13.69 -6.03 -1.67
C SER A 27 14.00 -6.02 -3.15
N PHE A 28 13.09 -5.51 -3.98
CA PHE A 28 13.31 -5.39 -5.41
C PHE A 28 14.46 -4.41 -5.71
N MET A 29 14.52 -3.27 -5.03
CA MET A 29 15.62 -2.31 -5.14
C MET A 29 16.97 -2.93 -4.75
N ILE A 30 17.04 -3.65 -3.63
CA ILE A 30 18.24 -4.36 -3.18
C ILE A 30 18.64 -5.43 -4.20
N ALA A 31 17.68 -6.21 -4.69
CA ALA A 31 17.92 -7.30 -5.63
C ALA A 31 18.47 -6.79 -6.97
N ILE A 32 17.97 -5.64 -7.45
CA ILE A 32 18.49 -4.95 -8.65
C ILE A 32 19.87 -4.38 -8.39
N PHE A 33 20.05 -3.65 -7.29
CA PHE A 33 21.34 -3.03 -6.98
C PHE A 33 22.45 -4.08 -6.82
N LEU A 34 22.11 -5.24 -6.24
CA LEU A 34 23.00 -6.38 -6.06
C LEU A 34 22.77 -7.48 -7.10
N PHE A 35 22.32 -7.17 -8.32
CA PHE A 35 21.97 -8.18 -9.33
C PHE A 35 23.14 -9.13 -9.65
N PHE A 36 24.37 -8.62 -9.62
CA PHE A 36 25.60 -9.39 -9.84
C PHE A 36 25.90 -10.39 -8.72
N VAL A 37 25.25 -10.27 -7.57
CA VAL A 37 25.30 -11.26 -6.47
C VAL A 37 24.04 -12.12 -6.45
N SER A 38 22.86 -11.50 -6.55
CA SER A 38 21.57 -12.18 -6.40
C SER A 38 21.33 -13.17 -7.54
N ILE A 39 21.56 -12.80 -8.80
CA ILE A 39 21.35 -13.68 -9.95
C ILE A 39 22.29 -14.89 -9.91
N PRO A 40 23.62 -14.75 -9.75
CA PRO A 40 24.50 -15.92 -9.63
C PRO A 40 24.19 -16.79 -8.42
N ALA A 41 23.78 -16.21 -7.29
CA ALA A 41 23.39 -16.97 -6.11
C ALA A 41 22.15 -17.83 -6.37
N ILE A 42 21.12 -17.28 -7.02
CA ILE A 42 19.91 -18.02 -7.41
C ILE A 42 20.27 -19.17 -8.36
N ILE A 43 21.05 -18.90 -9.41
CA ILE A 43 21.48 -19.92 -10.37
C ILE A 43 22.27 -21.03 -9.67
N ALA A 44 23.22 -20.66 -8.81
CA ALA A 44 24.03 -21.62 -8.07
C ALA A 44 23.20 -22.45 -7.09
N ALA A 45 22.23 -21.84 -6.40
CA ALA A 45 21.33 -22.53 -5.48
C ALA A 45 20.47 -23.57 -6.21
N ILE A 46 19.91 -23.21 -7.38
CA ILE A 46 19.15 -24.13 -8.24
C ILE A 46 20.06 -25.27 -8.70
N TYR A 47 21.25 -24.96 -9.22
CA TYR A 47 22.20 -25.96 -9.68
C TYR A 47 22.59 -26.95 -8.58
N PHE A 48 22.91 -26.46 -7.37
CA PHE A 48 23.29 -27.33 -6.25
C PHE A 48 22.13 -28.16 -5.72
N THR A 49 20.91 -27.62 -5.73
CA THR A 49 19.71 -28.35 -5.36
C THR A 49 19.48 -29.51 -6.34
N ILE A 50 19.48 -29.22 -7.65
CA ILE A 50 19.34 -30.25 -8.69
C ILE A 50 20.44 -31.29 -8.54
N LYS A 51 21.71 -30.89 -8.49
CA LYS A 51 22.84 -31.84 -8.39
C LYS A 51 22.78 -32.73 -7.14
N SER A 52 22.12 -32.28 -6.07
CA SER A 52 22.03 -33.00 -4.81
C SER A 52 20.84 -33.98 -4.73
N TYR A 53 20.03 -34.11 -5.79
CA TYR A 53 18.84 -34.99 -5.82
C TYR A 53 19.12 -36.46 -5.48
N ARG A 54 20.35 -36.93 -5.73
CA ARG A 54 20.74 -38.33 -5.48
C ARG A 54 20.96 -38.65 -4.00
N LEU A 55 20.95 -37.66 -3.12
CA LEU A 55 20.99 -37.81 -1.66
C LEU A 55 22.13 -38.72 -1.15
N SER A 56 23.26 -38.78 -1.86
CA SER A 56 24.25 -39.86 -1.63
C SER A 56 25.08 -39.67 -0.36
N ASN A 57 25.19 -38.44 0.13
CA ASN A 57 25.91 -38.12 1.37
C ASN A 57 25.20 -37.03 2.18
N ARG A 58 25.59 -36.87 3.45
CA ARG A 58 24.99 -35.90 4.38
C ARG A 58 24.95 -34.46 3.86
N TRP A 59 25.97 -34.03 3.11
CA TRP A 59 26.04 -32.67 2.57
C TRP A 59 25.06 -32.46 1.43
N GLN A 60 24.94 -33.45 0.52
CA GLN A 60 23.94 -33.42 -0.55
C GLN A 60 22.51 -33.47 0.01
N LYS A 61 22.26 -34.31 1.02
CA LYS A 61 20.97 -34.32 1.73
C LYS A 61 20.64 -32.93 2.28
N GLY A 62 21.60 -32.30 2.95
CA GLY A 62 21.43 -30.93 3.48
C GLY A 62 21.14 -29.89 2.40
N LEU A 63 21.92 -29.87 1.31
CA LEU A 63 21.72 -28.94 0.19
C LEU A 63 20.36 -29.13 -0.49
N PHE A 64 19.96 -30.39 -0.70
CA PHE A 64 18.67 -30.70 -1.30
C PHE A 64 17.52 -30.26 -0.40
N VAL A 65 17.55 -30.60 0.89
CA VAL A 65 16.51 -30.20 1.86
C VAL A 65 16.39 -28.69 1.96
N TRP A 66 17.51 -27.95 2.05
CA TRP A 66 17.47 -26.48 2.07
C TRP A 66 16.93 -25.92 0.74
N GLY A 67 17.28 -26.52 -0.39
CA GLY A 67 16.73 -26.12 -1.69
C GLY A 67 15.21 -26.28 -1.77
N ILE A 68 14.70 -27.42 -1.29
CA ILE A 68 13.26 -27.63 -1.17
C ILE A 68 12.64 -26.64 -0.19
N PHE A 69 13.28 -26.34 0.94
CA PHE A 69 12.81 -25.30 1.88
C PHE A 69 12.71 -23.94 1.19
N ASN A 70 13.75 -23.46 0.50
CA ASN A 70 13.72 -22.18 -0.21
C ASN A 70 12.63 -22.15 -1.30
N LEU A 71 12.46 -23.26 -2.02
CA LEU A 71 11.42 -23.39 -3.04
C LEU A 71 10.02 -23.30 -2.42
N LEU A 72 9.76 -24.06 -1.35
CA LEU A 72 8.49 -24.00 -0.63
C LEU A 72 8.26 -22.62 -0.04
N PHE A 73 9.28 -22.01 0.56
CA PHE A 73 9.18 -20.68 1.16
C PHE A 73 8.87 -19.61 0.11
N PHE A 74 9.48 -19.69 -1.07
CA PHE A 74 9.13 -18.85 -2.21
C PHE A 74 7.70 -19.12 -2.72
N PHE A 75 7.26 -20.37 -2.83
CA PHE A 75 5.89 -20.68 -3.21
C PHE A 75 4.86 -20.19 -2.18
N THR A 76 5.17 -20.24 -0.89
CA THR A 76 4.31 -19.65 0.14
C THR A 76 4.21 -18.13 0.00
N TYR A 77 5.32 -17.45 -0.31
CA TYR A 77 5.28 -16.03 -0.65
C TYR A 77 4.35 -15.76 -1.84
N LEU A 78 4.50 -16.51 -2.93
CA LEU A 78 3.66 -16.35 -4.13
C LEU A 78 2.18 -16.65 -3.89
N SER A 79 1.86 -17.58 -2.99
CA SER A 79 0.49 -18.04 -2.75
C SER A 79 -0.26 -17.20 -1.72
N PHE A 80 0.44 -16.63 -0.74
CA PHE A 80 -0.18 -15.89 0.36
C PHE A 80 0.09 -14.39 0.30
N ARG A 81 1.33 -13.96 0.03
CA ARG A 81 1.71 -12.54 0.05
C ARG A 81 1.36 -11.84 -1.28
N LEU A 82 1.70 -12.46 -2.41
CA LEU A 82 1.48 -11.84 -3.72
C LEU A 82 -0.01 -11.55 -4.04
N PRO A 83 -0.98 -12.42 -3.69
CA PRO A 83 -2.39 -12.14 -3.96
C PRO A 83 -2.95 -11.02 -3.08
N THR A 84 -2.47 -10.86 -1.85
CA THR A 84 -2.86 -9.73 -0.99
C THR A 84 -2.39 -8.38 -1.54
N GLN A 85 -1.41 -8.40 -2.44
CA GLN A 85 -0.89 -7.24 -3.17
C GLN A 85 -1.64 -6.99 -4.49
N ARG A 86 -2.84 -7.54 -4.70
CA ARG A 86 -3.65 -7.20 -5.88
C ARG A 86 -4.79 -6.28 -5.46
N CYS A 87 -4.92 -5.16 -6.15
CA CYS A 87 -6.08 -4.28 -6.07
C CYS A 87 -6.60 -4.08 -7.50
N SER A 88 -7.91 -3.93 -7.63
CA SER A 88 -8.60 -3.71 -8.89
C SER A 88 -9.82 -2.82 -8.68
N ALA A 89 -10.31 -2.16 -9.72
CA ALA A 89 -11.52 -1.33 -9.66
C ALA A 89 -12.75 -2.16 -9.23
N THR A 90 -12.82 -3.42 -9.64
CA THR A 90 -13.87 -4.35 -9.17
C THR A 90 -13.76 -4.63 -7.67
N LEU A 91 -12.55 -4.88 -7.15
CA LEU A 91 -12.35 -5.08 -5.72
C LEU A 91 -12.65 -3.80 -4.92
N MET A 92 -12.32 -2.62 -5.48
CA MET A 92 -12.67 -1.34 -4.87
C MET A 92 -14.20 -1.15 -4.80
N ALA A 93 -14.93 -1.49 -5.86
CA ALA A 93 -16.39 -1.44 -5.87
C ALA A 93 -17.01 -2.40 -4.84
N GLU A 94 -16.61 -3.67 -4.84
CA GLU A 94 -17.07 -4.65 -3.85
C GLU A 94 -16.78 -4.21 -2.42
N HIS A 95 -15.59 -3.64 -2.19
CA HIS A 95 -15.18 -3.14 -0.88
C HIS A 95 -16.01 -1.92 -0.45
N TYR A 96 -16.23 -0.96 -1.35
CA TYR A 96 -17.05 0.21 -1.08
C TYR A 96 -18.50 -0.20 -0.81
N ASP A 97 -19.11 -1.03 -1.64
CA ASP A 97 -20.51 -1.46 -1.46
C ASP A 97 -20.73 -2.14 -0.11
N LYS A 98 -19.73 -2.91 0.35
CA LYS A 98 -19.75 -3.57 1.66
C LYS A 98 -19.60 -2.59 2.84
N ASN A 99 -18.84 -1.50 2.66
CA ASN A 99 -18.43 -0.61 3.75
C ASN A 99 -18.94 0.83 3.64
N ALA A 100 -19.79 1.16 2.66
CA ALA A 100 -20.19 2.52 2.31
C ALA A 100 -20.66 3.33 3.53
N LYS A 101 -21.52 2.73 4.36
CA LYS A 101 -22.02 3.37 5.58
C LYS A 101 -20.91 3.66 6.60
N ASN A 102 -20.00 2.70 6.81
CA ASN A 102 -18.90 2.87 7.77
C ASN A 102 -17.90 3.92 7.28
N MET A 103 -17.69 4.01 5.95
CA MET A 103 -16.89 5.08 5.34
C MET A 103 -17.54 6.44 5.56
N GLU A 104 -18.86 6.57 5.35
CA GLU A 104 -19.60 7.82 5.62
C GLU A 104 -19.51 8.22 7.11
N GLU A 105 -19.72 7.28 8.03
CA GLU A 105 -19.56 7.50 9.47
C GLU A 105 -18.11 7.91 9.83
N PHE A 106 -17.11 7.38 9.12
CA PHE A 106 -15.71 7.79 9.28
C PHE A 106 -15.49 9.23 8.81
N LEU A 107 -16.05 9.63 7.66
CA LEU A 107 -15.97 11.02 7.17
C LEU A 107 -16.55 12.02 8.16
N GLU A 108 -17.74 11.72 8.70
CA GLU A 108 -18.38 12.57 9.71
C GLU A 108 -17.57 12.64 11.02
N TYR A 109 -16.86 11.58 11.36
CA TYR A 109 -16.00 11.54 12.53
C TYR A 109 -14.78 12.43 12.33
N VAL A 110 -14.02 12.24 11.25
CA VAL A 110 -12.82 13.04 10.98
C VAL A 110 -13.15 14.52 10.80
N ASP A 111 -14.26 14.85 10.15
CA ASP A 111 -14.70 16.24 9.97
C ASP A 111 -15.00 16.94 11.31
N ARG A 112 -15.54 16.21 12.29
CA ARG A 112 -15.80 16.75 13.63
C ARG A 112 -14.56 16.83 14.51
N SER A 113 -13.60 15.94 14.34
CA SER A 113 -12.41 15.85 15.18
C SER A 113 -11.29 16.79 14.78
N LEU A 114 -11.26 17.31 13.54
CA LEU A 114 -10.22 18.25 13.13
C LEU A 114 -10.64 19.71 13.35
N ASP A 115 -9.67 20.56 13.67
CA ASP A 115 -9.85 22.01 13.68
C ASP A 115 -10.15 22.55 12.27
N ASP A 116 -10.88 23.66 12.20
CA ASP A 116 -11.20 24.32 10.93
C ASP A 116 -9.95 24.89 10.23
N SER A 117 -9.97 24.93 8.89
CA SER A 117 -8.85 25.41 8.07
C SER A 117 -7.55 24.61 8.23
N THR A 118 -7.65 23.33 8.54
CA THR A 118 -6.53 22.39 8.62
C THR A 118 -6.50 21.43 7.43
N SER A 119 -5.34 20.87 7.13
CA SER A 119 -5.16 19.79 6.15
C SER A 119 -4.38 18.67 6.81
N ILE A 120 -4.78 17.43 6.54
CA ILE A 120 -4.14 16.22 7.04
C ILE A 120 -4.00 15.19 5.92
N HIS A 121 -2.87 14.51 5.89
CA HIS A 121 -2.66 13.24 5.19
C HIS A 121 -2.02 12.29 6.20
N LEU A 122 -2.78 11.27 6.60
CA LEU A 122 -2.38 10.30 7.60
C LEU A 122 -2.45 8.90 6.99
N GLU A 123 -1.34 8.16 7.06
CA GLU A 123 -1.28 6.73 6.72
C GLU A 123 -0.68 5.95 7.89
N PHE A 124 -1.21 4.74 8.07
CA PHE A 124 -0.77 3.78 9.04
C PHE A 124 -0.12 2.58 8.33
N GLU A 125 1.02 2.15 8.87
CA GLU A 125 1.67 0.92 8.45
C GLU A 125 2.14 0.16 9.69
N HIS A 126 1.83 -1.13 9.76
CA HIS A 126 2.16 -1.99 10.92
C HIS A 126 1.69 -1.40 12.27
N GLY A 127 0.55 -0.70 12.27
CA GLY A 127 -0.05 -0.09 13.47
C GLY A 127 0.63 1.20 13.95
N LYS A 128 1.50 1.80 13.14
CA LYS A 128 2.18 3.08 13.43
C LYS A 128 1.92 4.08 12.32
N ALA A 129 2.03 5.37 12.60
CA ALA A 129 2.01 6.38 11.55
C ALA A 129 3.24 6.21 10.64
N SER A 130 3.01 5.89 9.37
CA SER A 130 4.05 5.90 8.33
C SER A 130 4.10 7.25 7.62
N ILE A 131 2.95 7.87 7.38
CA ILE A 131 2.84 9.23 6.84
C ILE A 131 1.96 10.04 7.76
N PHE A 132 2.41 11.23 8.15
CA PHE A 132 1.58 12.17 8.88
C PHE A 132 1.96 13.59 8.45
N HIS A 133 1.30 14.07 7.40
CA HIS A 133 1.45 15.43 6.92
C HIS A 133 0.30 16.28 7.43
N VAL A 134 0.63 17.42 8.00
CA VAL A 134 -0.36 18.37 8.51
C VAL A 134 -0.02 19.77 8.05
N ALA A 135 -1.05 20.59 7.88
CA ALA A 135 -0.95 22.03 7.67
C ALA A 135 -2.11 22.75 8.38
N SER A 136 -1.85 23.93 8.94
CA SER A 136 -2.86 24.82 9.51
C SER A 136 -2.59 26.24 9.02
N LYS A 137 -3.64 27.03 8.73
CA LYS A 137 -3.47 28.42 8.25
C LYS A 137 -2.72 29.34 9.24
N GLY A 138 -2.62 28.96 10.51
CA GLY A 138 -1.92 29.71 11.55
C GLY A 138 -0.44 29.33 11.74
N ASP A 139 0.00 28.19 11.22
CA ASP A 139 1.35 27.66 11.41
C ASP A 139 1.99 27.32 10.06
N ALA A 140 3.15 27.92 9.77
CA ALA A 140 3.96 27.63 8.58
C ALA A 140 4.61 26.22 8.58
N LEU A 141 4.01 25.27 9.29
CA LEU A 141 4.48 23.90 9.43
C LEU A 141 3.76 23.01 8.43
N MET A 142 4.11 23.12 7.14
CA MET A 142 3.94 22.00 6.22
C MET A 142 4.96 20.93 6.63
N SER A 143 4.48 19.88 7.27
CA SER A 143 5.34 18.89 7.91
C SER A 143 5.30 17.57 7.13
N CYS A 144 6.11 17.49 6.08
CA CYS A 144 6.18 16.30 5.23
C CYS A 144 7.04 15.20 5.90
N HIS A 145 6.47 14.47 6.86
CA HIS A 145 7.15 13.39 7.58
C HIS A 145 6.84 12.01 7.01
N TRP A 146 7.84 11.40 6.37
CA TRP A 146 7.82 10.03 5.84
C TRP A 146 8.56 9.04 6.78
N ASP A 147 9.57 9.50 7.53
CA ASP A 147 10.45 8.61 8.33
C ASP A 147 10.38 8.84 9.86
N ASP A 148 9.80 9.96 10.30
CA ASP A 148 9.71 10.37 11.71
C ASP A 148 8.28 10.73 12.15
N ALA A 149 7.27 10.35 11.37
CA ALA A 149 5.86 10.61 11.63
C ALA A 149 5.43 10.11 13.03
N GLU A 150 5.76 8.85 13.36
CA GLU A 150 5.45 8.29 14.68
C GLU A 150 6.19 9.02 15.82
N MET A 151 7.45 9.42 15.60
CA MET A 151 8.25 10.12 16.62
C MET A 151 7.69 11.53 16.91
N LYS A 152 7.15 12.20 15.88
CA LYS A 152 6.59 13.56 15.98
C LYS A 152 5.08 13.60 16.18
N LYS A 153 4.43 12.45 16.29
CA LYS A 153 2.96 12.29 16.37
C LYS A 153 2.28 13.33 17.27
N ASP A 154 2.70 13.46 18.52
CA ASP A 154 2.08 14.39 19.48
C ASP A 154 2.19 15.87 19.06
N SER A 155 3.24 16.24 18.30
CA SER A 155 3.38 17.59 17.74
C SER A 155 2.52 17.78 16.50
N LEU A 156 2.41 16.77 15.64
CA LEU A 156 1.62 16.82 14.41
C LEU A 156 0.11 16.86 14.72
N MET A 157 -0.34 16.07 15.68
CA MET A 157 -1.73 16.10 16.16
C MET A 157 -2.14 17.49 16.65
N ARG A 158 -1.25 18.20 17.36
CA ARG A 158 -1.51 19.56 17.85
C ARG A 158 -1.73 20.57 16.74
N VAL A 159 -1.13 20.39 15.56
CA VAL A 159 -1.32 21.29 14.40
C VAL A 159 -2.76 21.25 13.89
N VAL A 160 -3.42 20.10 14.02
CA VAL A 160 -4.77 19.84 13.46
C VAL A 160 -5.86 19.70 14.52
N GLY A 161 -5.53 19.96 15.79
CA GLY A 161 -6.47 19.90 16.91
C GLY A 161 -6.79 18.49 17.44
N LEU A 162 -6.08 17.46 16.99
CA LEU A 162 -6.39 16.08 17.39
C LEU A 162 -5.97 15.76 18.82
N THR A 163 -6.88 15.15 19.58
CA THR A 163 -6.56 14.48 20.84
C THR A 163 -6.05 13.05 20.60
N ARG A 164 -5.41 12.45 21.62
CA ARG A 164 -4.94 11.05 21.53
C ARG A 164 -6.08 10.06 21.33
N ASP A 165 -7.18 10.26 22.04
CA ASP A 165 -8.37 9.42 21.90
C ASP A 165 -8.96 9.51 20.49
N GLU A 166 -8.95 10.70 19.88
CA GLU A 166 -9.42 10.86 18.49
C GLU A 166 -8.48 10.20 17.48
N TYR A 167 -7.17 10.37 17.66
CA TYR A 167 -6.18 9.69 16.83
C TYR A 167 -6.33 8.16 16.88
N ASP A 168 -6.49 7.59 18.07
CA ASP A 168 -6.67 6.14 18.25
C ASP A 168 -8.01 5.66 17.66
N ASN A 169 -9.07 6.47 17.78
CA ASN A 169 -10.35 6.18 17.14
C ASN A 169 -10.28 6.26 15.61
N ILE A 170 -9.54 7.21 15.04
CA ILE A 170 -9.28 7.29 13.60
C ILE A 170 -8.61 6.00 13.14
N HIS A 171 -7.53 5.59 13.81
CA HIS A 171 -6.81 4.36 13.47
C HIS A 171 -7.71 3.11 13.57
N SER A 172 -8.49 3.00 14.66
CA SER A 172 -9.43 1.89 14.87
C SER A 172 -10.51 1.82 13.78
N ARG A 173 -11.08 2.98 13.40
CA ARG A 173 -12.10 3.07 12.36
C ARG A 173 -11.55 2.71 10.99
N LEU A 174 -10.37 3.24 10.62
CA LEU A 174 -9.68 2.86 9.38
C LEU A 174 -9.43 1.35 9.29
N ASN A 175 -8.92 0.74 10.37
CA ASN A 175 -8.73 -0.70 10.44
C ASN A 175 -10.05 -1.47 10.30
N SER A 176 -11.16 -0.96 10.86
CA SER A 176 -12.47 -1.62 10.78
C SER A 176 -13.06 -1.66 9.35
N ILE A 177 -12.63 -0.74 8.48
CA ILE A 177 -13.00 -0.68 7.06
C ILE A 177 -11.85 -1.14 6.15
N ASP A 178 -10.84 -1.86 6.68
CA ASP A 178 -9.66 -2.34 5.95
C ASP A 178 -8.98 -1.26 5.06
N CYS A 179 -8.91 -0.02 5.55
CA CYS A 179 -8.22 1.10 4.89
C CYS A 179 -7.00 1.53 5.71
N ILE A 180 -5.99 2.06 5.05
CA ILE A 180 -4.69 2.36 5.65
C ILE A 180 -4.50 3.85 5.98
N GLY A 181 -5.36 4.73 5.50
CA GLY A 181 -5.18 6.16 5.74
C GLY A 181 -6.29 7.03 5.17
N PHE A 182 -6.12 8.34 5.29
CA PHE A 182 -7.00 9.32 4.67
C PHE A 182 -6.30 10.66 4.44
N GLU A 183 -6.87 11.46 3.56
CA GLU A 183 -6.48 12.83 3.27
C GLU A 183 -7.71 13.73 3.31
N MET A 184 -7.61 14.83 4.05
CA MET A 184 -8.70 15.78 4.17
C MET A 184 -8.17 17.20 4.34
N THR A 185 -8.78 18.15 3.64
CA THR A 185 -8.62 19.57 3.93
C THR A 185 -9.94 20.11 4.48
N LYS A 186 -9.98 20.50 5.76
CA LYS A 186 -11.17 21.05 6.37
C LYS A 186 -11.33 22.52 6.01
N SER A 187 -12.17 22.80 5.02
CA SER A 187 -12.48 24.15 4.53
C SER A 187 -13.92 24.18 4.02
N HIS A 188 -14.60 25.32 4.15
CA HIS A 188 -15.94 25.50 3.58
C HIS A 188 -16.01 25.31 2.06
N LEU A 189 -14.86 25.39 1.39
CA LEU A 189 -14.74 25.18 -0.05
C LEU A 189 -14.45 23.71 -0.41
N ASN A 190 -14.00 22.90 0.55
CA ASN A 190 -13.66 21.50 0.28
C ASN A 190 -14.88 20.61 0.49
N ASN A 191 -15.17 19.78 -0.50
CA ASN A 191 -16.33 18.89 -0.50
C ASN A 191 -15.95 17.41 -0.53
N GLU A 192 -14.66 17.10 -0.62
CA GLU A 192 -14.17 15.74 -0.78
C GLU A 192 -13.21 15.34 0.34
N THR A 193 -13.16 14.04 0.60
CA THR A 193 -12.20 13.41 1.49
C THR A 193 -11.70 12.14 0.81
N ILE A 194 -10.39 11.94 0.86
CA ILE A 194 -9.76 10.79 0.24
C ILE A 194 -9.54 9.74 1.32
N ILE A 195 -10.04 8.52 1.14
CA ILE A 195 -9.71 7.38 1.99
C ILE A 195 -8.71 6.49 1.24
N ASN A 196 -7.54 6.28 1.83
CA ASN A 196 -6.48 5.46 1.28
C ASN A 196 -6.75 3.99 1.59
N PHE A 197 -7.12 3.23 0.56
CA PHE A 197 -7.56 1.84 0.71
C PHE A 197 -6.38 0.92 0.98
N ARG A 198 -5.42 0.86 0.05
CA ARG A 198 -4.21 0.02 0.19
C ARG A 198 -3.14 0.40 -0.82
N ARG A 199 -1.90 0.02 -0.50
CA ARG A 199 -0.76 0.07 -1.40
C ARG A 199 -0.56 -1.26 -2.12
N VAL A 200 -0.20 -1.19 -3.40
CA VAL A 200 0.31 -2.30 -4.21
C VAL A 200 1.62 -1.84 -4.83
N GLY A 201 2.75 -2.31 -4.29
CA GLY A 201 4.05 -1.73 -4.59
C GLY A 201 4.07 -0.23 -4.21
N MET A 202 4.45 0.64 -5.15
CA MET A 202 4.39 2.10 -4.95
C MET A 202 3.00 2.70 -5.23
N GLY A 203 2.09 1.91 -5.81
CA GLY A 203 0.76 2.38 -6.20
C GLY A 203 -0.18 2.47 -5.01
N MET A 204 -0.83 3.61 -4.81
CA MET A 204 -1.92 3.79 -3.85
C MET A 204 -3.26 3.69 -4.56
N TYR A 205 -4.17 2.88 -4.02
CA TYR A 205 -5.57 2.87 -4.42
C TYR A 205 -6.37 3.60 -3.33
N SER A 206 -7.21 4.55 -3.73
CA SER A 206 -7.96 5.40 -2.81
C SER A 206 -9.39 5.66 -3.29
N PHE A 207 -10.27 5.98 -2.35
CA PHE A 207 -11.63 6.45 -2.62
C PHE A 207 -11.68 7.95 -2.41
N ILE A 208 -12.12 8.71 -3.42
CA ILE A 208 -12.54 10.11 -3.25
C ILE A 208 -14.02 10.09 -2.94
N LEU A 209 -14.38 10.58 -1.76
CA LEU A 209 -15.75 10.60 -1.25
C LEU A 209 -16.23 12.04 -1.10
N TYR A 210 -17.33 12.35 -1.78
CA TYR A 210 -17.95 13.66 -1.76
C TYR A 210 -19.09 13.76 -0.74
N LYS A 211 -19.14 14.86 0.03
CA LYS A 211 -20.22 15.12 1.00
C LYS A 211 -21.57 15.36 0.29
N ARG A 212 -21.58 16.26 -0.71
CA ARG A 212 -22.72 16.46 -1.64
C ARG A 212 -22.52 15.71 -2.96
N LEU A 213 -23.61 15.54 -3.72
CA LEU A 213 -23.51 15.07 -5.10
C LEU A 213 -22.55 15.94 -5.92
N MET A 214 -21.75 15.29 -6.76
CA MET A 214 -20.87 15.96 -7.71
C MET A 214 -21.70 16.76 -8.73
N ASN A 215 -21.26 17.98 -9.04
CA ASN A 215 -21.78 18.78 -10.13
C ASN A 215 -21.22 18.30 -11.49
N GLN A 216 -21.72 18.86 -12.60
CA GLN A 216 -21.32 18.38 -13.93
C GLN A 216 -19.83 18.62 -14.22
N ASP A 217 -19.28 19.76 -13.80
CA ASP A 217 -17.87 20.09 -14.00
C ASP A 217 -16.95 19.11 -13.24
N GLU A 218 -17.33 18.75 -11.99
CA GLU A 218 -16.65 17.74 -11.17
C GLU A 218 -16.70 16.36 -11.88
N LYS A 219 -17.86 15.95 -12.39
CA LYS A 219 -18.02 14.68 -13.13
C LYS A 219 -17.18 14.65 -14.41
N ASP A 220 -17.16 15.73 -15.17
CA ASP A 220 -16.47 15.81 -16.47
C ASP A 220 -14.93 15.75 -16.31
N ASN A 221 -14.40 16.32 -15.23
CA ASN A 221 -12.97 16.26 -14.92
C ASN A 221 -12.47 14.82 -14.74
N TYR A 222 -13.29 13.93 -14.17
CA TYR A 222 -12.90 12.54 -13.92
C TYR A 222 -13.03 11.62 -15.13
N MET A 223 -13.93 11.93 -16.06
CA MET A 223 -14.15 11.07 -17.23
C MET A 223 -12.89 10.97 -18.10
N ASN A 224 -12.14 12.06 -18.24
CA ASN A 224 -11.02 12.15 -19.19
C ASN A 224 -9.65 11.80 -18.59
N ASP A 225 -9.56 11.63 -17.28
CA ASP A 225 -8.27 11.39 -16.60
C ASP A 225 -8.14 9.93 -16.17
N GLY A 226 -7.11 9.23 -16.67
CA GLY A 226 -6.84 7.82 -16.38
C GLY A 226 -6.49 7.51 -14.92
N GLN A 227 -6.21 8.54 -14.10
CA GLN A 227 -6.01 8.42 -12.67
C GLN A 227 -7.29 8.06 -11.91
N TYR A 228 -8.46 8.35 -12.51
CA TYR A 228 -9.76 8.28 -11.83
C TYR A 228 -10.75 7.37 -12.55
N ILE A 229 -11.47 6.58 -11.77
CA ILE A 229 -12.61 5.78 -12.24
C ILE A 229 -13.85 6.29 -11.49
N PRO A 230 -14.74 7.04 -12.17
CA PRO A 230 -16.06 7.34 -11.63
C PRO A 230 -16.81 6.08 -11.21
N TYR A 231 -17.33 6.05 -9.99
CA TYR A 231 -18.13 4.94 -9.49
C TYR A 231 -19.60 5.32 -9.34
N ASN A 232 -19.90 6.40 -8.65
CA ASN A 232 -21.26 6.94 -8.57
C ASN A 232 -21.21 8.46 -8.39
N GLU A 233 -22.36 9.11 -8.19
CA GLU A 233 -22.43 10.57 -8.05
C GLU A 233 -21.72 11.17 -6.83
N LYS A 234 -21.25 10.33 -5.89
CA LYS A 234 -20.49 10.75 -4.70
C LYS A 234 -19.12 10.12 -4.58
N VAL A 235 -18.79 9.13 -5.41
CA VAL A 235 -17.60 8.30 -5.22
C VAL A 235 -16.83 8.12 -6.51
N VAL A 236 -15.52 8.35 -6.40
CA VAL A 236 -14.56 8.16 -7.48
C VAL A 236 -13.40 7.34 -6.95
N PHE A 237 -12.97 6.33 -7.70
CA PHE A 237 -11.75 5.59 -7.37
C PHE A 237 -10.56 6.33 -7.94
N MET A 238 -9.50 6.45 -7.16
CA MET A 238 -8.25 7.10 -7.54
C MET A 238 -7.11 6.09 -7.45
N TYR A 239 -6.18 6.16 -8.40
CA TYR A 239 -4.91 5.45 -8.34
C TYR A 239 -3.72 6.39 -8.50
N GLY A 240 -2.81 6.41 -7.53
CA GLY A 240 -1.56 7.16 -7.62
C GLY A 240 -0.36 6.22 -7.68
N GLY A 241 0.47 6.27 -8.72
CA GLY A 241 1.61 5.36 -8.91
C GLY A 241 2.81 5.61 -7.99
N GLY A 242 2.73 6.60 -7.10
CA GLY A 242 3.87 7.07 -6.30
C GLY A 242 4.91 7.81 -7.16
N ALA A 243 6.13 8.01 -6.63
CA ALA A 243 7.15 8.87 -7.25
C ALA A 243 7.63 8.42 -8.64
N PHE A 244 7.63 7.11 -8.90
CA PHE A 244 8.17 6.53 -10.15
C PHE A 244 7.14 5.72 -10.96
N GLY A 245 5.91 5.58 -10.47
CA GLY A 245 4.87 4.83 -11.15
C GLY A 245 4.01 5.69 -12.07
N ARG A 246 3.28 5.03 -12.98
CA ARG A 246 2.24 5.68 -13.79
C ARG A 246 1.14 6.20 -12.86
N GLN A 247 0.65 7.41 -13.09
CA GLN A 247 -0.48 7.99 -12.34
C GLN A 247 -1.82 7.62 -12.98
N VAL A 248 -1.95 6.41 -13.53
CA VAL A 248 -3.18 5.92 -14.16
C VAL A 248 -3.40 4.47 -13.78
N PHE A 249 -4.66 4.05 -13.68
CA PHE A 249 -5.01 2.66 -13.38
C PHE A 249 -4.32 1.69 -14.38
N PRO A 250 -3.78 0.56 -13.90
CA PRO A 250 -3.00 -0.34 -14.73
C PRO A 250 -3.87 -1.18 -15.69
N ASN A 251 -3.26 -1.65 -16.79
CA ASN A 251 -3.84 -2.70 -17.68
C ASN A 251 -5.23 -2.40 -18.26
N ASP A 252 -5.52 -1.15 -18.64
CA ASP A 252 -6.80 -0.70 -19.20
C ASP A 252 -8.00 -0.99 -18.28
N GLU A 253 -7.74 -0.95 -16.96
CA GLU A 253 -8.71 -1.30 -15.94
C GLU A 253 -9.89 -0.32 -15.90
N LYS A 254 -9.63 0.98 -16.08
CA LYS A 254 -10.67 2.02 -16.17
C LYS A 254 -11.66 1.69 -17.28
N GLU A 255 -11.16 1.43 -18.49
CA GLU A 255 -11.98 1.15 -19.67
C GLU A 255 -12.80 -0.14 -19.46
N LYS A 256 -12.17 -1.20 -18.96
CA LYS A 256 -12.84 -2.47 -18.69
C LYS A 256 -13.93 -2.36 -17.63
N PHE A 257 -13.68 -1.56 -16.59
CA PHE A 257 -14.65 -1.34 -15.52
C PHE A 257 -15.85 -0.55 -16.03
N LEU A 258 -15.61 0.57 -16.73
CA LEU A 258 -16.66 1.46 -17.24
C LEU A 258 -17.52 0.82 -18.35
N LEU A 259 -17.03 -0.20 -19.06
CA LEU A 259 -17.85 -1.01 -19.97
C LEU A 259 -18.96 -1.78 -19.27
N ARG A 260 -18.75 -2.14 -17.99
CA ARG A 260 -19.70 -2.93 -17.19
C ARG A 260 -20.47 -2.08 -16.19
N HIS A 261 -19.92 -0.93 -15.83
CA HIS A 261 -20.44 -0.03 -14.81
C HIS A 261 -20.59 1.38 -15.36
N LYS A 262 -21.83 1.85 -15.46
CA LYS A 262 -22.10 3.25 -15.81
C LYS A 262 -22.11 4.08 -14.52
N PRO A 263 -21.26 5.11 -14.41
CA PRO A 263 -21.08 5.85 -13.17
C PRO A 263 -22.23 6.79 -12.82
N TRP A 264 -23.03 7.17 -13.81
CA TRP A 264 -24.22 8.01 -13.71
C TRP A 264 -25.25 7.58 -14.74
#